data_AF-A0A7S0RR44-F1
#
_entry.id   AF-A0A7S0RR44-F1
#
_cell.length_a   1.000
_cell.length_b   1.000
_cell.length_c   1.000
_cell.angle_alpha   90.00
_cell.angle_beta   90.00
_cell.angle_gamma   90.00
#
_symmetry.space_group_name_H-M   'P 1'
#
loop_
_entity.id
_entity.type
_entity.pdbx_description
1 polymer ?
#
loop_
_entity_poly.entity_id
_entity_poly.type
_entity_poly.pdbx_seq_one_letter_code
_entity_poly.pdbx_strand_id
1 'polypeptide(L)'
;WVYPLPQSVLHHVHWHKRGLYETEQLFIWRLAQDKQVITQDPEQADLFCVPALSVGTPEQHVTRLLAYVQRAYPYWNRTGGRDHFIWDTADVGAVQWGNRSA
;
A
#
# COMPACT_ATOMS: atom_id res chain seq x y z
N TRP A 1 10.57 -4.65 -6.18
CA TRP A 1 10.89 -3.33 -5.58
C TRP A 1 9.62 -2.72 -4.99
N VAL A 2 9.72 -1.97 -3.89
CA VAL A 2 8.56 -1.35 -3.22
C VAL A 2 8.66 0.17 -3.38
N TYR A 3 7.56 0.81 -3.81
CA TYR A 3 7.54 2.26 -3.98
C TYR A 3 7.76 2.99 -2.63
N PRO A 4 8.72 3.94 -2.56
CA PRO A 4 8.95 4.76 -1.36
C PRO A 4 7.95 5.91 -1.33
N LEU A 5 6.68 5.60 -1.05
CA LEU A 5 5.59 6.56 -1.11
C LEU A 5 5.57 7.46 0.14
N PRO A 6 5.27 8.77 -0.02
CA PRO A 6 5.05 9.63 1.13
C PRO A 6 3.77 9.20 1.88
N GLN A 7 3.76 9.39 3.20
CA GLN A 7 2.64 8.99 4.05
C GLN A 7 1.30 9.61 3.61
N SER A 8 1.32 10.84 3.10
CA SER A 8 0.13 11.53 2.57
C SER A 8 -0.50 10.87 1.35
N VAL A 9 0.26 10.07 0.61
CA VAL A 9 -0.20 9.31 -0.57
C VAL A 9 -0.51 7.86 -0.18
N LEU A 10 0.27 7.30 0.75
CA LEU A 10 0.13 5.93 1.22
C LEU A 10 -1.20 5.67 1.95
N HIS A 11 -1.73 6.66 2.69
CA HIS A 11 -2.94 6.48 3.53
C HIS A 11 -4.20 7.09 2.91
N HIS A 12 -5.33 6.38 2.94
CA HIS A 12 -6.60 6.87 2.39
C HIS A 12 -7.41 7.80 3.31
N VAL A 13 -7.08 7.93 4.60
CA VAL A 13 -7.95 8.68 5.52
C VAL A 13 -7.18 9.31 6.69
N HIS A 14 -7.52 10.56 7.02
CA HIS A 14 -6.96 11.33 8.13
C HIS A 14 -7.56 10.98 9.51
N TRP A 15 -8.33 9.90 9.61
CA TRP A 15 -9.02 9.55 10.85
C TRP A 15 -8.04 9.10 11.93
N HIS A 16 -8.07 9.82 13.05
CA HIS A 16 -7.30 9.60 14.28
C HIS A 16 -7.71 8.31 15.03
N LYS A 17 -7.80 7.16 14.37
CA LYS A 17 -7.87 5.88 15.08
C LYS A 17 -6.45 5.36 15.24
N ARG A 18 -5.82 5.67 16.38
CA ARG A 18 -4.58 5.01 16.82
C ARG A 18 -4.76 3.49 16.67
N GLY A 19 -3.81 2.83 15.99
CA GLY A 19 -3.79 1.38 15.83
C GLY A 19 -4.32 0.83 14.49
N LEU A 20 -4.99 1.63 13.64
CA LEU A 20 -5.30 1.17 12.28
C LEU A 20 -4.03 1.12 11.43
N TYR A 21 -3.95 0.11 10.56
CA TYR A 21 -2.82 -0.15 9.66
C TYR A 21 -1.50 -0.54 10.35
N GLU A 22 -1.46 -0.85 11.65
CA GLU A 22 -0.19 -1.20 12.31
C GLU A 22 0.39 -2.50 11.75
N THR A 23 -0.46 -3.51 11.51
CA THR A 23 -0.04 -4.77 10.90
C THR A 23 0.41 -4.56 9.46
N GLU A 24 -0.31 -3.74 8.69
CA GLU A 24 0.02 -3.45 7.30
C GLU A 24 1.32 -2.66 7.16
N GLN A 25 1.49 -1.62 7.98
CA GLN A 25 2.73 -0.85 8.04
C GLN A 25 3.90 -1.73 8.48
N LEU A 26 3.70 -2.60 9.48
CA LEU A 26 4.72 -3.53 9.92
C LEU A 26 5.09 -4.52 8.81
N PHE A 27 4.10 -5.03 8.06
CA PHE A 27 4.32 -5.92 6.93
C PHE A 27 5.15 -5.23 5.84
N ILE A 28 4.74 -4.04 5.39
CA ILE A 28 5.48 -3.29 4.36
C ILE A 28 6.88 -2.92 4.84
N TRP A 29 7.02 -2.53 6.10
CA TRP A 29 8.32 -2.23 6.70
C TRP A 29 9.23 -3.46 6.76
N ARG A 30 8.71 -4.63 7.16
CA ARG A 30 9.45 -5.91 7.16
C ARG A 30 9.83 -6.34 5.75
N LEU A 31 8.88 -6.27 4.81
CA LEU A 31 9.10 -6.61 3.41
C LEU A 31 10.20 -5.73 2.81
N ALA A 32 10.15 -4.41 3.03
CA ALA A 32 11.16 -3.49 2.52
C ALA A 32 12.59 -3.74 3.07
N GLN A 33 12.71 -4.44 4.20
CA GLN A 33 13.99 -4.84 4.79
C GLN A 33 14.50 -6.21 4.30
N ASP A 34 13.64 -7.01 3.69
CA ASP A 34 14.00 -8.35 3.25
C ASP A 34 14.77 -8.31 1.93
N LYS A 35 16.10 -8.38 2.04
CA LYS A 35 17.03 -8.36 0.90
C LYS A 35 17.01 -9.64 0.06
N GLN A 36 16.33 -10.70 0.51
CA GLN A 36 16.21 -11.94 -0.28
C GLN A 36 15.15 -11.81 -1.38
N VAL A 37 14.13 -10.97 -1.15
CA VAL A 37 12.99 -10.79 -2.07
C VAL A 37 12.86 -9.36 -2.61
N ILE A 38 13.40 -8.35 -1.90
CA ILE A 38 13.40 -6.96 -2.32
C ILE A 38 14.79 -6.53 -2.80
N THR A 39 14.85 -6.08 -4.05
CA THR A 39 15.96 -5.30 -4.58
C THR A 39 15.85 -3.83 -4.16
N GLN A 40 17.00 -3.20 -3.89
CA GLN A 40 17.14 -1.74 -3.70
C GLN A 40 17.32 -1.00 -5.02
N ASP A 41 17.66 -1.72 -6.09
CA ASP A 41 17.79 -1.22 -7.45
C ASP A 41 16.53 -1.57 -8.26
N PRO A 42 15.69 -0.59 -8.63
CA PRO A 42 14.47 -0.84 -9.39
C PRO A 42 14.74 -1.44 -10.78
N GLU A 43 15.92 -1.26 -11.38
CA GLU A 43 16.25 -1.87 -12.67
C GLU A 43 16.39 -3.40 -12.59
N GLN A 44 16.67 -3.92 -11.39
CA GLN A 44 16.78 -5.37 -11.11
C GLN A 44 15.44 -5.99 -10.68
N ALA A 45 14.36 -5.20 -10.65
CA ALA A 45 13.08 -5.67 -10.14
C ALA A 45 12.28 -6.43 -11.20
N ASP A 46 11.86 -7.66 -10.88
CA ASP A 46 10.89 -8.42 -11.68
C ASP A 46 9.47 -7.85 -11.52
N LEU A 47 9.13 -7.40 -10.32
CA LEU A 47 7.83 -6.84 -9.96
C LEU A 47 7.94 -5.60 -9.08
N PHE A 48 6.96 -4.72 -9.22
CA PHE A 48 6.82 -3.47 -8.47
C PHE A 48 5.59 -3.53 -7.57
N CYS A 49 5.81 -3.45 -6.25
CA CYS A 49 4.76 -3.39 -5.24
C CYS A 49 4.37 -1.92 -5.00
N VAL A 50 3.09 -1.61 -5.20
CA VAL A 50 2.48 -0.31 -4.90
C VAL A 50 1.63 -0.48 -3.63
N PRO A 51 2.15 -0.16 -2.43
CA PRO A 51 1.37 -0.31 -1.21
C PRO A 51 0.29 0.78 -1.12
N ALA A 52 -0.91 0.37 -0.71
CA ALA A 52 -2.05 1.25 -0.43
C ALA A 52 -2.62 0.88 0.95
N LEU A 53 -2.69 1.86 1.85
CA LEU A 53 -3.31 1.70 3.16
C LEU A 53 -4.68 2.37 3.14
N SER A 54 -5.71 1.58 2.83
CA SER A 54 -7.07 2.06 2.70
C SER A 54 -8.03 1.37 3.67
N VAL A 55 -9.12 2.07 4.03
CA VAL A 55 -10.27 1.51 4.76
C VAL A 55 -11.51 1.66 3.89
N GLY A 56 -12.34 0.63 3.88
CA GLY A 56 -13.63 0.66 3.18
C GLY A 56 -13.48 0.56 1.67
N THR A 57 -13.86 1.61 0.92
CA THR A 57 -13.84 1.62 -0.56
C THR A 57 -12.51 2.15 -1.11
N PRO A 58 -11.59 1.29 -1.59
CA PRO A 58 -10.22 1.66 -1.96
C PRO A 58 -10.10 2.39 -3.30
N GLU A 59 -11.13 2.35 -4.15
CA GLU A 59 -11.03 2.74 -5.57
C GLU A 59 -10.53 4.19 -5.79
N GLN A 60 -11.04 5.14 -5.00
CA GLN A 60 -10.62 6.54 -5.07
C GLN A 60 -9.19 6.74 -4.53
N HIS A 61 -8.78 5.93 -3.57
CA HIS A 61 -7.41 5.94 -3.07
C HIS A 61 -6.45 5.44 -4.13
N VAL A 62 -6.72 4.24 -4.65
CA VAL A 62 -5.93 3.57 -5.67
C VAL A 62 -5.79 4.46 -6.90
N THR A 63 -6.86 5.09 -7.35
CA THR A 63 -6.82 6.02 -8.50
C THR A 63 -5.84 7.19 -8.26
N ARG A 64 -5.92 7.84 -7.09
CA ARG A 64 -5.01 8.94 -6.73
C ARG A 64 -3.56 8.48 -6.55
N LEU A 65 -3.38 7.32 -5.94
CA LEU A 65 -2.11 6.68 -5.72
C LEU A 65 -1.41 6.34 -7.05
N LEU A 66 -2.12 5.72 -7.99
CA LEU A 66 -1.59 5.42 -9.31
C LEU A 66 -1.23 6.68 -10.09
N ALA A 67 -2.07 7.71 -10.05
CA ALA A 67 -1.77 8.99 -10.68
C ALA A 67 -0.48 9.62 -10.11
N TYR A 68 -0.26 9.50 -8.79
CA TYR A 68 0.99 9.94 -8.16
C TYR A 68 2.18 9.11 -8.66
N VAL A 69 2.07 7.78 -8.64
CA VAL A 69 3.15 6.87 -9.06
C VAL A 69 3.58 7.14 -10.51
N GLN A 70 2.60 7.25 -11.41
CA GLN A 70 2.79 7.54 -12.83
C GLN A 70 3.54 8.86 -13.08
N ARG A 71 3.28 9.87 -12.24
CA ARG A 71 3.90 11.19 -12.36
C ARG A 71 5.27 11.27 -11.69
N ALA A 72 5.43 10.62 -10.54
CA ALA A 72 6.60 10.78 -9.67
C ALA A 72 7.74 9.83 -10.00
N TYR A 73 7.46 8.68 -10.63
CA TYR A 73 8.48 7.66 -10.89
C TYR A 73 8.48 7.21 -12.35
N PRO A 74 9.64 7.10 -12.99
CA PRO A 74 9.74 6.73 -14.41
C PRO A 74 9.40 5.25 -14.68
N TYR A 75 9.48 4.39 -13.67
CA TYR A 75 9.38 2.93 -13.80
C TYR A 75 7.99 2.44 -14.23
N TRP A 76 6.93 3.15 -13.84
CA TRP A 76 5.56 2.81 -14.26
C TRP A 76 5.43 2.79 -15.80
N ASN A 77 6.01 3.79 -16.46
CA ASN A 77 5.86 3.99 -17.90
C ASN A 77 6.67 3.00 -18.75
N ARG A 78 7.66 2.31 -18.16
CA ARG A 78 8.47 1.27 -18.83
C ARG A 78 7.60 0.16 -19.42
N THR A 79 6.57 -0.25 -18.68
CA THR A 79 5.69 -1.37 -19.03
C THR A 79 4.23 -0.95 -19.14
N GLY A 80 3.91 0.32 -18.88
CA GLY A 80 2.52 0.76 -18.69
C GLY A 80 1.84 0.09 -17.49
N GLY A 81 2.60 -0.27 -16.45
CA GLY A 81 2.10 -0.87 -15.22
C GLY A 81 1.89 -2.39 -15.25
N ARG A 82 2.31 -3.11 -16.30
CA ARG A 82 2.06 -4.57 -16.42
C ARG A 82 2.82 -5.44 -15.40
N ASP A 83 3.92 -4.93 -14.87
CA ASP A 83 4.76 -5.53 -13.84
C ASP A 83 4.49 -4.92 -12.45
N HIS A 84 3.41 -4.15 -12.31
CA HIS A 84 3.02 -3.51 -11.07
C HIS A 84 1.80 -4.19 -10.46
N PHE A 85 1.84 -4.44 -9.17
CA PHE A 85 0.68 -4.89 -8.40
C PHE A 85 0.42 -3.94 -7.23
N ILE A 86 -0.85 -3.72 -6.95
CA ILE A 86 -1.27 -2.96 -5.78
C ILE A 86 -1.43 -3.93 -4.63
N TRP A 87 -0.84 -3.59 -3.49
CA TRP A 87 -1.07 -4.31 -2.25
C TRP A 87 -1.93 -3.45 -1.34
N ASP A 88 -3.19 -3.87 -1.17
CA ASP A 88 -4.19 -3.22 -0.34
C ASP A 88 -4.95 -4.30 0.43
N THR A 89 -5.12 -4.13 1.74
CA THR A 89 -5.90 -5.05 2.57
C THR A 89 -7.38 -4.68 2.63
N ALA A 90 -7.75 -3.48 2.15
CA ALA A 90 -9.09 -2.91 2.24
C ALA A 90 -9.67 -3.09 3.64
N ASP A 91 -8.91 -2.70 4.68
CA ASP A 91 -9.26 -2.94 6.08
C ASP A 91 -10.67 -2.42 6.35
N VAL A 92 -11.54 -3.29 6.87
CA VAL A 92 -12.91 -2.95 7.27
C VAL A 92 -13.02 -2.72 8.78
N GLY A 93 -11.88 -2.80 9.48
CA GLY A 93 -11.76 -2.79 10.93
C GLY A 93 -12.12 -4.14 11.56
N ALA A 94 -11.76 -4.30 12.83
CA ALA A 94 -12.26 -5.41 13.63
C ALA A 94 -13.77 -5.26 13.85
N VAL A 95 -14.54 -6.32 13.57
CA VAL A 95 -15.90 -6.44 14.10
C VAL A 95 -15.79 -6.40 15.63
N GLN A 96 -16.33 -5.35 16.26
CA GLN A 96 -16.63 -5.43 17.68
C GLN A 96 -17.68 -6.52 17.85
N TRP A 97 -17.29 -7.65 18.43
CA TRP A 97 -18.25 -8.65 18.89
C TRP A 97 -19.00 -8.07 20.10
N GLY A 98 -20.04 -7.30 19.80
CA GLY A 98 -20.94 -6.73 20.78
C GLY A 98 -21.73 -7.84 21.45
N ASN A 99 -21.60 -7.90 22.77
CA ASN A 99 -22.37 -8.67 23.72
C ASN A 99 -23.87 -8.67 23.33
N ARG A 100 -24.35 -9.75 22.71
CA ARG A 100 -25.80 -10.00 22.62
C ARG A 100 -26.25 -10.52 23.98
N SER A 101 -26.47 -9.59 24.90
CA SER A 101 -27.31 -9.85 26.06
C SER A 101 -28.74 -9.96 25.54
N ALA A 102 -29.20 -11.20 25.36
CA ALA A 102 -30.61 -11.55 25.29
C ALA A 102 -31.15 -11.74 26.71
#